data_AF-A0A838KXS8-F1
#
_entry.id   AF-A0A838KXS8-F1
#
_cell.length_a   1.000
_cell.length_b   1.000
_cell.length_c   1.000
_cell.angle_alpha   90.00
_cell.angle_beta   90.00
_cell.angle_gamma   90.00
#
_symmetry.space_group_name_H-M   'P 1'
#
loop_
_entity.id
_entity.type
_entity.pdbx_description
1 polymer ?
#
loop_
_entity_poly.entity_id
_entity_poly.type
_entity_poly.pdbx_seq_one_letter_code
_entity_poly.pdbx_strand_id
1 'polypeptide(L)'
;LYPDPFADEGEHRFTYSLFPHPGDWTSAGVAREAFALNAPLFPVMAQGDALPQEFSLVEAEGLELALGSLKLAEEGGGVILRLYEPHGASGECTLRFARRVERVERVNLLEEAEGPVEVYQGAVRLRVRPFEVVTLNVEWEKE
;
A
#
# COMPACT_ATOMS: atom_id res chain seq x y z
N LEU A 1 -23.97 13.84 -32.38
CA LEU A 1 -22.95 13.45 -31.38
C LEU A 1 -22.51 14.72 -30.67
N TYR A 2 -22.78 14.81 -29.38
CA TYR A 2 -22.33 15.88 -28.49
C TYR A 2 -21.91 15.19 -27.19
N PRO A 3 -20.84 15.60 -26.50
CA PRO A 3 -20.06 16.83 -26.69
C PRO A 3 -18.98 16.79 -27.77
N ASP A 4 -18.54 15.59 -28.19
CA ASP A 4 -17.43 15.43 -29.12
C ASP A 4 -17.77 14.43 -30.25
N PRO A 5 -17.88 14.89 -31.50
CA PRO A 5 -18.10 14.03 -32.66
C PRO A 5 -16.93 13.09 -32.99
N PHE A 6 -15.71 13.39 -32.53
CA PHE A 6 -14.50 12.65 -32.83
C PHE A 6 -13.98 11.85 -31.62
N ALA A 7 -14.84 11.62 -30.64
CA ALA A 7 -14.51 10.81 -29.48
C ALA A 7 -13.92 9.46 -29.93
N ASP A 8 -12.77 9.12 -29.38
CA ASP A 8 -12.00 7.89 -29.64
C ASP A 8 -11.46 7.72 -31.08
N GLU A 9 -11.43 8.77 -31.91
CA GLU A 9 -10.66 8.73 -33.16
C GLU A 9 -9.15 8.84 -32.88
N GLY A 10 -8.34 7.93 -33.43
CA GLY A 10 -6.89 7.96 -33.31
C GLY A 10 -6.26 6.59 -33.03
N GLU A 11 -4.98 6.58 -32.67
CA GLU A 11 -4.30 5.37 -32.23
C GLU A 11 -4.57 5.12 -30.75
N HIS A 12 -4.95 3.88 -30.43
CA HIS A 12 -5.20 3.43 -29.07
C HIS A 12 -4.32 2.24 -28.74
N ARG A 13 -3.75 2.24 -27.53
CA ARG A 13 -2.97 1.12 -27.00
C ARG A 13 -3.69 0.55 -25.78
N PHE A 14 -3.97 -0.74 -25.84
CA PHE A 14 -4.63 -1.46 -24.76
C PHE A 14 -3.69 -2.49 -24.16
N THR A 15 -3.75 -2.62 -22.84
CA THR A 15 -3.13 -3.70 -22.08
C THR A 15 -4.24 -4.47 -21.38
N TYR A 16 -4.28 -5.78 -21.58
CA TYR A 16 -5.19 -6.68 -20.88
C TYR A 16 -4.49 -8.02 -20.66
N SER A 17 -4.96 -8.78 -19.68
CA SER A 17 -4.45 -10.12 -19.38
C SER A 17 -5.61 -11.01 -18.96
N LEU A 18 -5.53 -12.29 -19.34
CA LEU A 18 -6.38 -13.33 -18.78
C LEU A 18 -5.52 -14.09 -17.77
N PHE A 19 -6.00 -14.19 -16.53
CA PHE A 19 -5.33 -14.90 -15.46
C PHE A 19 -6.19 -16.10 -15.02
N PRO A 20 -6.11 -17.26 -15.70
CA PRO A 20 -6.78 -18.47 -15.25
C PRO A 20 -6.18 -18.95 -13.93
N HIS A 21 -7.03 -19.24 -12.96
CA HIS A 21 -6.63 -19.70 -11.63
C HIS A 21 -7.58 -20.77 -11.10
N PRO A 22 -7.13 -21.66 -10.21
CA PRO A 22 -8.02 -22.50 -9.43
C PRO A 22 -8.71 -21.68 -8.32
N GLY A 23 -9.83 -22.19 -7.80
CA GLY A 23 -10.51 -21.57 -6.66
C GLY A 23 -11.20 -20.24 -6.97
N ASP A 24 -11.48 -19.46 -5.93
CA ASP A 24 -12.05 -18.12 -6.05
C ASP A 24 -10.97 -17.06 -6.26
N TRP A 25 -11.41 -15.85 -6.59
CA TRP A 25 -10.53 -14.73 -6.95
C TRP A 25 -9.70 -14.20 -5.77
N THR A 26 -10.14 -14.41 -4.52
CA THR A 26 -9.42 -13.97 -3.32
C THR A 26 -8.26 -14.91 -3.01
N SER A 27 -8.51 -16.22 -2.93
CA SER A 27 -7.47 -17.23 -2.66
C SER A 27 -6.44 -17.34 -3.80
N ALA A 28 -6.85 -17.03 -5.03
CA ALA A 28 -5.96 -16.96 -6.17
C ALA A 28 -5.11 -15.68 -6.28
N GLY A 29 -5.34 -14.68 -5.41
CA GLY A 29 -4.58 -13.44 -5.41
C GLY A 29 -4.84 -12.56 -6.65
N VAL A 30 -6.03 -12.63 -7.25
CA VAL A 30 -6.35 -11.90 -8.50
C VAL A 30 -6.14 -10.41 -8.35
N ALA A 31 -6.48 -9.83 -7.19
CA ALA A 31 -6.25 -8.41 -6.93
C ALA A 31 -4.77 -8.06 -7.01
N ARG A 32 -3.88 -8.86 -6.41
CA ARG A 32 -2.43 -8.65 -6.43
C ARG A 32 -1.87 -8.71 -7.85
N GLU A 33 -2.28 -9.70 -8.64
CA GLU A 33 -1.84 -9.83 -10.04
C GLU A 33 -2.36 -8.66 -10.91
N ALA A 34 -3.59 -8.20 -10.67
CA ALA A 34 -4.13 -7.03 -11.34
C ALA A 34 -3.35 -5.75 -10.99
N PHE A 35 -2.94 -5.58 -9.72
CA PHE A 35 -2.04 -4.49 -9.33
C PHE A 35 -0.68 -4.60 -10.01
N ALA A 36 -0.08 -5.78 -10.03
CA ALA A 36 1.22 -6.02 -10.67
C ALA A 36 1.21 -5.68 -12.16
N LEU A 37 0.13 -5.99 -12.89
CA LEU A 37 -0.04 -5.62 -14.31
C LEU A 37 -0.02 -4.09 -14.51
N ASN A 38 -0.51 -3.33 -13.53
CA ASN A 38 -0.59 -1.86 -13.57
C ASN A 38 0.61 -1.16 -12.89
N ALA A 39 1.55 -1.92 -12.33
CA ALA A 39 2.72 -1.41 -11.60
C ALA A 39 4.01 -1.74 -12.36
N PRO A 40 4.44 -0.92 -13.33
CA PRO A 40 5.65 -1.18 -14.09
C PRO A 40 6.89 -1.16 -13.19
N LEU A 41 7.84 -2.04 -13.48
CA LEU A 41 9.15 -2.03 -12.83
C LEU A 41 9.98 -0.86 -13.36
N PHE A 42 10.65 -0.16 -12.45
CA PHE A 42 11.58 0.93 -12.77
C PHE A 42 13.02 0.47 -12.54
N PRO A 43 13.72 -0.03 -13.58
CA PRO A 43 15.12 -0.42 -13.43
C PRO A 43 15.98 0.83 -13.27
N VAL A 44 16.88 0.80 -12.29
CA VAL A 44 17.88 1.84 -12.05
C VAL A 44 19.27 1.21 -12.00
N MET A 45 20.27 1.88 -12.58
CA MET A 45 21.66 1.42 -12.48
C MET A 45 22.17 1.74 -11.08
N ALA A 46 22.46 0.70 -10.29
CA ALA A 46 23.08 0.86 -8.98
C ALA A 46 24.56 1.28 -9.13
N GLN A 47 25.02 2.16 -8.25
CA GLN A 47 26.44 2.50 -8.10
C GLN A 47 26.84 2.30 -6.64
N GLY A 48 27.89 1.51 -6.40
CA GLY A 48 28.43 1.21 -5.07
C GLY A 48 28.00 -0.14 -4.50
N ASP A 49 28.73 -0.58 -3.46
CA ASP A 49 28.64 -1.93 -2.88
C ASP A 49 27.74 -2.00 -1.62
N ALA A 50 26.87 -1.01 -1.40
CA ALA A 50 26.34 -0.71 -0.07
C ALA A 50 24.84 -0.96 0.17
N LEU A 51 24.08 -1.41 -0.83
CA LEU A 51 22.65 -1.70 -0.64
C LEU A 51 22.40 -3.21 -0.55
N PRO A 52 21.46 -3.66 0.31
CA PRO A 52 21.05 -5.05 0.35
C PRO A 52 20.39 -5.44 -0.98
N GLN A 53 20.46 -6.74 -1.30
CA GLN A 53 19.85 -7.30 -2.52
C GLN A 53 18.32 -7.09 -2.55
N GLU A 54 17.69 -7.14 -1.38
CA GLU A 54 16.27 -6.92 -1.18
C GLU A 54 16.06 -5.96 -0.01
N PHE A 55 15.07 -5.08 -0.14
CA PHE A 55 14.71 -4.12 0.90
C PHE A 55 13.20 -3.90 0.87
N SER A 56 12.58 -3.96 2.04
CA SER A 56 11.18 -3.59 2.22
C SER A 56 11.09 -2.46 3.23
N LEU A 57 10.45 -1.34 2.88
CA LEU A 57 10.23 -0.24 3.82
C LEU A 57 9.26 -0.65 4.94
N VAL A 58 8.25 -1.44 4.58
CA VAL A 58 7.20 -1.97 5.47
C VAL A 58 6.80 -3.36 5.03
N GLU A 59 6.77 -4.29 5.98
CA GLU A 59 6.30 -5.66 5.79
C GLU A 59 4.97 -5.84 6.55
N ALA A 60 4.07 -6.63 5.99
CA ALA A 60 2.78 -6.94 6.59
C ALA A 60 2.64 -8.46 6.81
N GLU A 61 2.29 -8.85 8.03
CA GLU A 61 2.02 -10.23 8.44
C GLU A 61 0.57 -10.37 8.90
N GLY A 62 -0.07 -11.52 8.62
CA GLY A 62 -1.45 -11.79 9.03
C GLY A 62 -2.46 -11.51 7.92
N LEU A 63 -3.50 -10.72 8.21
CA LEU A 63 -4.50 -10.33 7.22
C LEU A 63 -3.83 -9.56 6.07
N GLU A 64 -4.03 -10.03 4.84
CA GLU A 64 -3.51 -9.37 3.64
C GLU A 64 -4.17 -8.02 3.43
N LEU A 65 -3.35 -6.97 3.40
CA LEU A 65 -3.75 -5.61 3.09
C LEU A 65 -3.03 -5.15 1.82
N ALA A 66 -3.77 -4.49 0.94
CA ALA A 66 -3.21 -3.86 -0.24
C ALA A 66 -2.68 -2.46 0.10
N LEU A 67 -1.55 -2.09 -0.51
CA LEU A 67 -1.01 -0.74 -0.42
C LEU A 67 -1.88 0.21 -1.25
N GLY A 68 -2.55 1.15 -0.60
CA GLY A 68 -3.30 2.21 -1.27
C GLY A 68 -2.39 3.38 -1.67
N SER A 69 -1.59 3.88 -0.73
CA SER A 69 -0.64 4.96 -1.00
C SER A 69 0.46 5.04 0.05
N LEU A 70 1.63 5.53 -0.37
CA LEU A 70 2.71 5.94 0.51
C LEU A 70 3.18 7.33 0.08
N LYS A 71 3.06 8.32 0.97
CA LYS A 71 3.47 9.71 0.67
C LYS A 71 4.01 10.41 1.91
N LEU A 72 4.69 11.53 1.72
CA LEU A 72 5.02 12.43 2.83
C LEU A 72 3.72 13.05 3.39
N ALA A 73 3.70 13.30 4.70
CA ALA A 73 2.64 14.06 5.34
C ALA A 73 2.52 15.47 4.72
N GLU A 74 1.29 15.96 4.55
CA GLU A 74 1.05 17.31 4.03
C GLU A 74 1.43 18.38 5.04
N GLU A 75 1.15 18.11 6.31
CA GLU A 75 1.51 18.96 7.44
C GLU A 75 2.26 18.13 8.50
N GLY A 76 3.23 18.76 9.16
CA GLY A 76 4.03 18.09 10.18
C GLY A 76 5.15 17.21 9.60
N GLY A 77 5.45 16.11 10.29
CA GLY A 77 6.49 15.16 9.92
C GLY A 77 5.92 13.76 9.66
N GLY A 78 6.77 12.90 9.10
CA GLY A 78 6.43 11.49 8.88
C GLY A 78 5.95 11.17 7.47
N VAL A 79 5.48 9.93 7.32
CA VAL A 79 4.96 9.37 6.08
C VAL A 79 3.57 8.82 6.32
N ILE A 80 2.67 9.15 5.40
CA ILE A 80 1.31 8.67 5.34
C ILE A 80 1.30 7.34 4.60
N LEU A 81 1.08 6.27 5.35
CA LEU A 81 0.88 4.92 4.85
C LEU A 81 -0.62 4.62 4.84
N ARG A 82 -1.19 4.44 3.64
CA ARG A 82 -2.58 4.02 3.46
C ARG A 82 -2.62 2.59 2.98
N LEU A 83 -3.32 1.76 3.72
CA LEU A 83 -3.59 0.36 3.43
C LEU A 83 -5.08 0.16 3.33
N TYR A 84 -5.51 -0.89 2.64
CA TYR A 84 -6.91 -1.28 2.66
C TYR A 84 -7.07 -2.79 2.54
N GLU A 85 -8.20 -3.29 3.04
CA GLU A 85 -8.57 -4.71 2.93
C GLU A 85 -9.38 -4.91 1.63
N PRO A 86 -8.88 -5.70 0.65
CA PRO A 86 -9.52 -5.79 -0.67
C PRO A 86 -10.57 -6.91 -0.80
N HIS A 87 -10.71 -7.80 0.18
CA HIS A 87 -11.42 -9.08 0.05
C HIS A 87 -12.70 -9.20 0.92
N GLY A 88 -13.05 -8.18 1.71
CA GLY A 88 -14.16 -8.19 2.65
C GLY A 88 -13.88 -9.01 3.91
N ALA A 89 -12.61 -9.30 4.20
CA ALA A 89 -12.19 -10.05 5.38
C ALA A 89 -12.00 -9.14 6.61
N SER A 90 -12.05 -9.76 7.78
CA SER A 90 -11.74 -9.09 9.05
C SER A 90 -10.66 -9.88 9.78
N GLY A 91 -9.74 -9.19 10.44
CA GLY A 91 -8.63 -9.87 11.08
C GLY A 91 -7.62 -8.90 11.65
N GLU A 92 -6.45 -9.45 11.96
CA GLU A 92 -5.33 -8.67 12.46
C GLU A 92 -4.20 -8.68 11.45
N CYS A 93 -3.60 -7.51 11.25
CA CYS A 93 -2.42 -7.31 10.43
C CYS A 93 -1.33 -6.72 11.32
N THR A 94 -0.12 -7.23 11.22
CA THR A 94 1.05 -6.71 11.92
C THR A 94 2.00 -6.11 10.90
N LEU A 95 2.27 -4.81 11.05
CA LEU A 95 3.21 -4.08 10.22
C LEU A 95 4.57 -4.03 10.91
N ARG A 96 5.64 -4.30 10.15
CA ARG A 96 7.03 -4.13 10.58
C ARG A 96 7.71 -3.12 9.67
N PHE A 97 8.39 -2.15 10.24
CA PHE A 97 9.09 -1.12 9.48
C PHE A 97 10.60 -1.42 9.45
N ALA A 98 11.26 -1.13 8.34
CA ALA A 98 12.71 -1.33 8.20
C ALA A 98 13.55 -0.47 9.16
N ARG A 99 12.96 0.60 9.67
CA ARG A 99 13.57 1.53 10.61
C ARG A 99 12.71 1.61 11.86
N ARG A 100 13.37 1.93 12.98
CA ARG A 100 12.69 2.15 14.25
C ARG A 100 11.74 3.34 14.14
N VAL A 101 10.47 3.11 14.46
CA VAL A 101 9.43 4.13 14.46
C VAL A 101 9.31 4.75 15.85
N GLU A 102 9.22 6.07 15.91
CA GLU A 102 9.06 6.85 17.15
C GLU A 102 7.59 6.92 17.53
N ARG A 103 6.73 7.23 16.56
CA ARG A 103 5.28 7.38 16.76
C ARG A 103 4.54 6.89 15.53
N VAL A 104 3.44 6.19 15.79
CA VAL A 104 2.45 5.84 14.77
C VAL A 104 1.09 6.34 15.25
N GLU A 105 0.39 7.05 14.39
CA GLU A 105 -0.94 7.58 14.67
C GLU A 105 -1.88 7.17 13.55
N ARG A 106 -3.08 6.74 13.94
CA ARG A 106 -4.16 6.54 12.98
C ARG A 106 -4.73 7.90 12.63
N VAL A 107 -4.88 8.14 11.33
CA VAL A 107 -5.42 9.38 10.79
C VAL A 107 -6.54 9.08 9.80
N ASN A 108 -7.41 10.05 9.56
CA ASN A 108 -8.43 9.94 8.53
C ASN A 108 -7.83 10.24 7.13
N LEU A 109 -8.69 10.29 6.09
CA LEU A 109 -8.21 10.54 4.72
C LEU A 109 -7.61 11.95 4.52
N LEU A 110 -7.94 12.89 5.40
CA LEU A 110 -7.44 14.28 5.44
C LEU A 110 -6.23 14.42 6.40
N GLU A 111 -5.66 13.32 6.88
CA GLU A 111 -4.52 13.28 7.81
C GLU A 111 -4.82 13.83 9.21
N GLU A 112 -6.10 13.99 9.57
CA GLU A 112 -6.50 14.41 10.90
C GLU A 112 -6.41 13.23 11.88
N ALA A 113 -5.80 13.46 13.04
CA ALA A 113 -5.56 12.46 14.07
C ALA A 113 -6.84 11.82 14.62
N GLU A 114 -6.89 10.49 14.60
CA GLU A 114 -7.95 9.68 15.24
C GLU A 114 -7.46 9.04 16.54
N GLY A 115 -6.15 8.86 16.70
CA GLY A 115 -5.53 8.40 17.95
C GLY A 115 -4.25 7.59 17.72
N PRO A 116 -3.40 7.46 18.77
CA PRO A 116 -2.14 6.76 18.68
C PRO A 116 -2.34 5.27 18.44
N VAL A 117 -1.39 4.66 17.72
CA VAL A 117 -1.29 3.21 17.56
C VAL A 117 -0.04 2.74 18.29
N GLU A 118 -0.20 1.79 19.20
CA GLU A 118 0.91 1.27 19.99
C GLU A 118 1.94 0.55 19.11
N VAL A 119 3.21 0.88 19.33
CA VAL A 119 4.36 0.22 18.72
C VAL A 119 4.98 -0.70 19.77
N TYR A 120 5.00 -2.00 19.48
CA TYR A 120 5.64 -3.00 20.35
C TYR A 120 6.75 -3.73 19.61
N GLN A 121 7.98 -3.65 20.13
CA GLN A 121 9.16 -4.28 19.52
C GLN A 121 9.34 -3.92 18.02
N GLY A 122 9.06 -2.67 17.65
CA GLY A 122 9.17 -2.18 16.27
C GLY A 122 8.05 -2.63 15.33
N ALA A 123 7.00 -3.25 15.86
CA ALA A 123 5.83 -3.67 15.10
C ALA A 123 4.56 -2.94 15.53
N VAL A 124 3.65 -2.74 14.59
CA VAL A 124 2.33 -2.14 14.78
C VAL A 124 1.27 -3.18 14.49
N ARG A 125 0.39 -3.46 15.46
CA ARG A 125 -0.72 -4.40 15.28
C ARG A 125 -2.03 -3.65 15.04
N LEU A 126 -2.69 -3.98 13.94
CA LEU A 126 -3.94 -3.38 13.52
C LEU A 126 -5.03 -4.44 13.53
N ARG A 127 -6.21 -4.09 14.04
CA ARG A 127 -7.42 -4.86 13.79
C ARG A 127 -8.21 -4.18 12.67
N VAL A 128 -8.48 -4.93 11.62
CA VAL A 128 -9.04 -4.42 10.38
C VAL A 128 -10.41 -5.07 10.12
N ARG A 129 -11.37 -4.24 9.71
CA ARG A 129 -12.74 -4.62 9.35
C ARG A 129 -12.85 -4.88 7.83
N PRO A 130 -13.91 -5.57 7.38
CA PRO A 130 -14.16 -5.77 5.95
C PRO A 130 -14.13 -4.47 5.16
N PHE A 131 -13.34 -4.43 4.08
CA PHE A 131 -13.16 -3.29 3.19
C PHE A 131 -12.67 -1.99 3.87
N GLU A 132 -12.08 -2.10 5.05
CA GLU A 132 -11.60 -0.93 5.77
C GLU A 132 -10.37 -0.33 5.10
N VAL A 133 -10.38 0.99 4.95
CA VAL A 133 -9.18 1.78 4.64
C VAL A 133 -8.56 2.23 5.95
N VAL A 134 -7.30 1.88 6.15
CA VAL A 134 -6.50 2.30 7.30
C VAL A 134 -5.45 3.29 6.81
N THR A 135 -5.42 4.49 7.39
CA THR A 135 -4.38 5.48 7.13
C THR A 135 -3.59 5.72 8.41
N LEU A 136 -2.27 5.61 8.31
CA LEU A 136 -1.33 5.81 9.41
C LEU A 136 -0.38 6.94 9.07
N ASN A 137 -0.17 7.87 10.00
CA ASN A 137 1.03 8.70 10.00
C ASN A 137 2.13 7.98 10.78
N VAL A 138 3.26 7.72 10.12
CA VAL A 138 4.41 7.02 10.66
C VAL A 138 5.59 7.99 10.75
N GLU A 139 6.04 8.27 11.97
CA GLU A 139 7.23 9.07 12.24
C GLU A 139 8.37 8.16 12.73
N TRP A 140 9.54 8.28 12.10
CA TRP A 140 10.74 7.52 12.48
C TRP A 140 11.54 8.24 13.56
N GLU A 141 12.24 7.46 14.39
CA GLU A 141 13.24 8.03 15.30
C GLU A 141 14.30 8.79 14.48
N LYS A 142 14.60 10.02 14.91
CA LYS A 142 15.68 10.82 14.33
C LYS A 142 17.03 10.17 14.69
N GLU A 143 17.94 10.14 13.72
CA GLU A 143 19.34 9.74 13.91
C GLU A 143 20.11 10.74 14.79
#